data_AF-A0A6G0WV00-F1
#
_entry.id   AF-A0A6G0WV00-F1
#
_cell.length_a   1.000
_cell.length_b   1.000
_cell.length_c   1.000
_cell.angle_alpha   90.00
_cell.angle_beta   90.00
_cell.angle_gamma   90.00
#
_symmetry.space_group_name_H-M   'P 1'
#
loop_
_entity.id
_entity.type
_entity.pdbx_description
1 polymer ?
#
loop_
_entity_poly.entity_id
_entity_poly.type
_entity_poly.pdbx_seq_one_letter_code
_entity_poly.pdbx_strand_id
1 'polypeptide(L)'
;MPATEEDEVGKPLSSWQSRVVKYEHAPGELIMTVETPLVEVNLFNTSRSLLIRGGPGGIWKIHQINTTGCVLTCIAKEGMTAYPWELAPSTFDGENFTVRQVQEDSQVIECAIVPPLIAYCRTTIFNVFEINTVSQTFRADVYFEVRFRYIASLYAPQTWVEDLLQAMNIAPDMIECLNTVSIDGDIQRWTMYLPSSQHRDRFMDLCYKIRFKGCFVEQFELQEFPFDQQTLNISLTINQPIKHVVFRSNDSYPSLFMANNFSLSNVFEVVTAEHVFAQVTLSNPKESSSGYVYNSINFSIALKRKPGFYVSNVMAPISILTYLGFLSFGIESQGTRMATSSRLAISVTLLLTMVAYKFATAGALPQISYLTTLDRFVTYTSFVMCVIAIENAVFPWWCSDDTCFDEEQIVLWVLFGIFTVGIVVGAIFIAMTMKARDKENAILLSQHHLRLLVAKEHPGKPHKVHSSLYSKLLTRMGLPSVPEACQQKGISNINNVGMPPSRVNEAKSHLSAIAAEIL
;
A
#
# COMPACT_ATOMS: atom_id res chain seq x y z
N MET A 1 16.72 -37.14 -7.59
CA MET A 1 15.68 -38.07 -7.15
C MET A 1 15.28 -37.71 -5.73
N PRO A 2 13.99 -37.55 -5.39
CA PRO A 2 12.84 -37.14 -6.20
C PRO A 2 12.47 -35.66 -5.96
N ALA A 3 11.72 -35.09 -6.91
CA ALA A 3 11.21 -33.72 -6.90
C ALA A 3 10.07 -33.56 -5.88
N THR A 4 10.15 -32.49 -5.10
CA THR A 4 9.07 -32.04 -4.21
C THR A 4 8.04 -31.25 -5.00
N GLU A 5 6.77 -31.56 -4.74
CA GLU A 5 5.53 -31.19 -5.45
C GLU A 5 5.14 -29.69 -5.38
N GLU A 6 6.06 -28.76 -5.63
CA GLU A 6 5.76 -27.31 -5.63
C GLU A 6 5.84 -26.65 -7.03
N ASP A 7 6.19 -27.38 -8.09
CA ASP A 7 6.38 -26.84 -9.45
C ASP A 7 5.15 -26.96 -10.39
N GLU A 8 3.97 -27.35 -9.90
CA GLU A 8 2.72 -27.43 -10.71
C GLU A 8 1.71 -26.27 -10.49
N VAL A 9 2.11 -25.16 -9.86
CA VAL A 9 1.28 -23.95 -9.77
C VAL A 9 1.87 -22.85 -10.65
N GLY A 10 1.88 -23.07 -11.98
CA GLY A 10 2.67 -22.18 -12.84
C GLY A 10 2.41 -22.17 -14.34
N LYS A 11 1.38 -22.85 -14.85
CA LYS A 11 0.88 -22.55 -16.20
C LYS A 11 -0.37 -21.68 -16.05
N PRO A 12 -0.41 -20.43 -16.56
CA PRO A 12 -1.71 -19.79 -16.76
C PRO A 12 -2.48 -20.75 -17.67
N LEU A 13 -3.67 -21.20 -17.29
CA LEU A 13 -4.55 -21.97 -18.16
C LEU A 13 -4.66 -21.19 -19.47
N SER A 14 -3.85 -21.61 -20.44
CA SER A 14 -3.57 -20.87 -21.64
C SER A 14 -4.83 -20.96 -22.49
N SER A 15 -5.53 -19.83 -22.54
CA SER A 15 -6.67 -19.50 -23.40
C SER A 15 -6.91 -20.57 -24.46
N TRP A 16 -7.91 -21.42 -24.24
CA TRP A 16 -8.38 -22.30 -25.30
C TRP A 16 -8.69 -21.45 -26.52
N GLN A 17 -8.15 -21.86 -27.66
CA GLN A 17 -8.36 -21.26 -28.97
C GLN A 17 -8.70 -22.40 -29.93
N SER A 18 -9.71 -22.18 -30.77
CA SER A 18 -10.10 -23.14 -31.79
C SER A 18 -10.54 -22.41 -33.05
N ARG A 19 -10.39 -23.06 -34.19
CA ARG A 19 -11.01 -22.62 -35.44
C ARG A 19 -12.48 -23.04 -35.46
N VAL A 20 -13.34 -22.19 -36.02
CA VAL A 20 -14.76 -22.48 -36.26
C VAL A 20 -14.92 -23.05 -37.67
N VAL A 21 -15.47 -24.26 -37.76
CA VAL A 21 -15.66 -25.01 -39.01
C VAL A 21 -16.98 -24.65 -39.69
N LYS A 22 -18.06 -24.51 -38.90
CA LYS A 22 -19.38 -24.10 -39.37
C LYS A 22 -20.10 -23.35 -38.25
N TYR A 23 -20.87 -22.33 -38.61
CA TYR A 23 -21.76 -21.64 -37.68
C TYR A 23 -23.15 -21.48 -38.29
N GLU A 24 -24.19 -21.60 -37.47
CA GLU A 24 -25.59 -21.43 -37.84
C GLU A 24 -26.28 -20.49 -36.84
N HIS A 25 -27.10 -19.58 -37.36
CA HIS A 25 -27.89 -18.67 -36.52
C HIS A 25 -29.29 -19.25 -36.30
N ALA A 26 -29.61 -19.56 -35.05
CA ALA A 26 -30.94 -19.83 -34.56
C ALA A 26 -31.52 -18.54 -33.92
N PRO A 27 -32.84 -18.41 -33.73
CA PRO A 27 -33.43 -17.21 -33.12
C PRO A 27 -32.90 -17.01 -31.69
N GLY A 28 -31.97 -16.07 -31.51
CA GLY A 28 -31.35 -15.74 -30.22
C GLY A 28 -30.11 -16.58 -29.86
N GLU A 29 -29.72 -17.55 -30.69
CA GLU A 29 -28.61 -18.47 -30.41
C GLU A 29 -27.69 -18.64 -31.63
N LEU A 30 -26.39 -18.75 -31.38
CA LEU A 30 -25.35 -19.06 -32.35
C LEU A 30 -24.83 -20.47 -32.07
N ILE A 31 -25.08 -21.39 -32.99
CA ILE A 31 -24.57 -22.76 -32.91
C ILE A 31 -23.28 -22.82 -33.73
N MET A 32 -22.17 -23.16 -33.10
CA MET A 32 -20.87 -23.25 -33.76
C MET A 32 -20.25 -24.64 -33.59
N THR A 33 -19.60 -25.13 -34.65
CA THR A 33 -18.77 -26.32 -34.62
C THR A 33 -17.30 -25.92 -34.62
N VAL A 34 -16.57 -26.40 -33.63
CA VAL A 34 -15.17 -26.04 -33.37
C VAL A 34 -14.25 -27.24 -33.61
N GLU A 35 -13.06 -26.98 -34.15
CA GLU A 35 -12.07 -28.01 -34.49
C GLU A 35 -11.41 -28.65 -33.26
N THR A 36 -11.12 -27.86 -32.23
CA THR A 36 -10.57 -28.34 -30.95
C THR A 36 -11.69 -28.40 -29.92
N PRO A 37 -11.95 -29.53 -29.25
CA PRO A 37 -13.04 -29.64 -28.29
C PRO A 37 -12.79 -28.78 -27.05
N LEU A 38 -13.84 -28.16 -26.54
CA LEU A 38 -13.84 -27.45 -25.26
C LEU A 38 -14.32 -28.41 -24.15
N VAL A 39 -13.44 -28.72 -23.20
CA VAL A 39 -13.75 -29.61 -22.06
C VAL A 39 -14.42 -28.82 -20.93
N GLU A 40 -15.55 -29.30 -20.40
CA GLU A 40 -16.35 -28.62 -19.36
C GLU A 40 -15.56 -28.24 -18.09
N VAL A 41 -14.56 -29.05 -17.71
CA VAL A 41 -13.68 -28.77 -16.55
C VAL A 41 -12.99 -27.41 -16.69
N ASN A 42 -12.72 -26.96 -17.92
CA ASN A 42 -12.09 -25.66 -18.17
C ASN A 42 -13.05 -24.48 -17.92
N LEU A 43 -14.37 -24.67 -18.02
CA LEU A 43 -15.37 -23.60 -17.85
C LEU A 43 -15.75 -23.32 -16.40
N PHE A 44 -15.57 -24.27 -15.49
CA PHE A 44 -15.79 -24.01 -14.06
C PHE A 44 -14.80 -22.97 -13.52
N ASN A 45 -13.62 -22.87 -14.14
CA ASN A 45 -12.55 -21.96 -13.72
C ASN A 45 -12.40 -20.70 -14.60
N THR A 46 -12.95 -20.66 -15.82
CA THR A 46 -12.84 -19.50 -16.73
C THR A 46 -14.14 -18.70 -16.86
N SER A 47 -14.08 -17.55 -17.52
CA SER A 47 -15.28 -16.84 -17.99
C SER A 47 -16.05 -17.76 -18.96
N ARG A 48 -17.39 -17.80 -18.86
CA ARG A 48 -18.25 -18.48 -19.85
C ARG A 48 -18.42 -17.65 -21.14
N SER A 49 -17.47 -16.78 -21.44
CA SER A 49 -17.54 -15.83 -22.54
C SER A 49 -16.51 -16.21 -23.59
N LEU A 50 -16.98 -16.42 -24.82
CA LEU A 50 -16.18 -16.65 -26.00
C LEU A 50 -16.04 -15.38 -26.80
N LEU A 51 -14.84 -15.17 -27.29
CA LEU A 51 -14.51 -14.21 -28.32
C LEU A 51 -14.58 -14.92 -29.67
N ILE A 52 -15.23 -14.31 -30.65
CA ILE A 52 -15.21 -14.73 -32.05
C ILE A 52 -14.50 -13.68 -32.91
N ARG A 53 -13.59 -14.12 -33.78
CA ARG A 53 -12.90 -13.31 -34.79
C ARG A 53 -13.37 -13.71 -36.17
N GLY A 54 -13.72 -12.73 -37.01
CA GLY A 54 -14.34 -12.97 -38.32
C GLY A 54 -15.81 -13.42 -38.23
N GLY A 55 -16.58 -13.19 -39.30
CA GLY A 55 -17.98 -13.59 -39.39
C GLY A 55 -18.88 -12.84 -38.40
N PRO A 56 -19.51 -13.52 -37.41
CA PRO A 56 -20.48 -12.89 -36.49
C PRO A 56 -19.85 -11.92 -35.47
N GLY A 57 -18.52 -11.92 -35.30
CA GLY A 57 -17.76 -10.97 -34.48
C GLY A 57 -18.14 -10.94 -32.98
N GLY A 58 -17.40 -10.18 -32.19
CA GLY A 58 -17.77 -9.82 -30.81
C GLY A 58 -17.65 -10.91 -29.73
N ILE A 59 -18.31 -10.67 -28.59
CA ILE A 59 -18.34 -11.56 -27.42
C ILE A 59 -19.68 -12.28 -27.32
N TRP A 60 -19.62 -13.59 -27.07
CA TRP A 60 -20.77 -14.47 -26.93
C TRP A 60 -20.70 -15.25 -25.62
N LYS A 61 -21.83 -15.46 -24.94
CA LYS A 61 -21.88 -16.26 -23.70
C LYS A 61 -22.22 -17.71 -24.03
N ILE A 62 -21.46 -18.66 -23.51
CA ILE A 62 -21.70 -20.10 -23.70
C ILE A 62 -22.93 -20.50 -22.89
N HIS A 63 -23.94 -21.05 -23.57
CA HIS A 63 -25.15 -21.56 -22.96
C HIS A 63 -25.07 -23.07 -22.71
N GLN A 64 -24.72 -23.83 -23.75
CA GLN A 64 -24.64 -25.30 -23.70
C GLN A 64 -23.46 -25.82 -24.51
N ILE A 65 -22.90 -26.95 -24.07
CA ILE A 65 -21.81 -27.66 -24.72
C ILE A 65 -22.27 -29.09 -24.95
N ASN A 66 -22.06 -29.61 -26.15
CA ASN A 66 -22.39 -31.01 -26.45
C ASN A 66 -21.41 -31.98 -25.74
N THR A 67 -21.79 -33.24 -25.57
CA THR A 67 -20.99 -34.29 -24.89
C THR A 67 -19.59 -34.52 -25.48
N THR A 68 -19.38 -34.14 -26.75
CA THR A 68 -18.08 -34.21 -27.44
C THR A 68 -17.23 -32.94 -27.31
N GLY A 69 -17.78 -31.83 -26.80
CA GLY A 69 -17.10 -30.54 -26.69
C GLY A 69 -16.89 -29.79 -28.02
N CYS A 70 -17.31 -30.36 -29.15
CA CYS A 70 -17.09 -29.79 -30.50
C CYS A 70 -18.24 -28.91 -31.01
N VAL A 71 -19.42 -28.95 -30.38
CA VAL A 71 -20.56 -28.09 -30.72
C VAL A 71 -20.87 -27.20 -29.52
N LEU A 72 -20.85 -25.90 -29.74
CA LEU A 72 -21.09 -24.89 -28.72
C LEU A 72 -22.33 -24.08 -29.11
N THR A 73 -23.29 -24.00 -28.18
CA THR A 73 -24.45 -23.10 -28.31
C THR A 73 -24.17 -21.84 -27.51
N CYS A 74 -24.10 -20.71 -28.20
CA CYS A 74 -23.75 -19.43 -27.61
C CYS A 74 -24.91 -18.43 -27.75
N ILE A 75 -25.11 -17.58 -26.75
CA ILE A 75 -26.16 -16.56 -26.72
C ILE A 75 -25.51 -15.17 -26.77
N ALA A 76 -26.07 -14.28 -27.60
CA ALA A 76 -25.72 -12.86 -27.63
C ALA A 76 -26.60 -12.04 -26.67
N LYS A 77 -26.26 -10.76 -26.52
CA LYS A 77 -27.17 -9.76 -25.94
C LYS A 77 -28.49 -9.75 -26.73
N GLU A 78 -29.62 -9.64 -26.03
CA GLU A 78 -30.98 -9.79 -26.60
C GLU A 78 -31.13 -9.12 -27.98
N GLY A 79 -31.50 -9.93 -28.99
CA GLY A 79 -31.86 -9.44 -30.34
C GLY A 79 -30.71 -9.18 -31.31
N MET A 80 -29.44 -9.39 -30.94
CA MET A 80 -28.31 -9.22 -31.88
C MET A 80 -27.95 -10.51 -32.61
N THR A 81 -27.85 -10.43 -33.95
CA THR A 81 -27.44 -11.53 -34.82
C THR A 81 -25.93 -11.53 -35.09
N ALA A 82 -25.28 -10.36 -35.11
CA ALA A 82 -23.83 -10.22 -35.27
C ALA A 82 -23.35 -8.89 -34.66
N TYR A 83 -22.10 -8.86 -34.19
CA TYR A 83 -21.44 -7.64 -33.74
C TYR A 83 -20.65 -7.00 -34.89
N PRO A 84 -20.67 -5.66 -35.06
CA PRO A 84 -19.88 -4.97 -36.09
C PRO A 84 -18.38 -4.90 -35.75
N TRP A 85 -17.99 -5.40 -34.57
CA TRP A 85 -16.64 -5.34 -34.03
C TRP A 85 -16.13 -6.72 -33.61
N GLU A 86 -14.82 -6.88 -33.59
CA GLU A 86 -14.10 -8.05 -33.10
C GLU A 86 -12.95 -7.63 -32.19
N LEU A 87 -12.47 -8.55 -31.34
CA LEU A 87 -11.26 -8.33 -30.54
C LEU A 87 -10.05 -8.97 -31.23
N ALA A 88 -9.11 -8.12 -31.62
CA ALA A 88 -7.78 -8.55 -32.02
C ALA A 88 -6.85 -8.61 -30.80
N PRO A 89 -5.87 -9.55 -30.78
CA PRO A 89 -4.81 -9.50 -29.79
C PRO A 89 -4.04 -8.18 -29.98
N SER A 90 -3.70 -7.48 -28.90
CA SER A 90 -2.90 -6.26 -29.05
C SER A 90 -1.54 -6.59 -29.64
N THR A 91 -1.17 -5.85 -30.68
CA THR A 91 0.07 -6.06 -31.44
C THR A 91 1.31 -5.50 -30.77
N PHE A 92 1.18 -4.71 -29.70
CA PHE A 92 2.29 -3.95 -29.09
C PHE A 92 2.63 -4.37 -27.67
N ASP A 93 1.67 -4.36 -26.75
CA ASP A 93 1.91 -4.73 -25.35
C ASP A 93 1.52 -6.19 -25.05
N GLY A 94 0.76 -6.85 -25.94
CA GLY A 94 0.29 -8.23 -25.77
C GLY A 94 -0.61 -8.47 -24.55
N GLU A 95 -0.99 -7.40 -23.84
CA GLU A 95 -1.62 -7.46 -22.52
C GLU A 95 -3.14 -7.29 -22.57
N ASN A 96 -3.64 -6.29 -23.30
CA ASN A 96 -5.06 -6.10 -23.55
C ASN A 96 -5.45 -6.47 -24.98
N PHE A 97 -6.75 -6.63 -25.23
CA PHE A 97 -7.30 -6.85 -26.57
C PHE A 97 -7.80 -5.53 -27.13
N THR A 98 -7.69 -5.38 -28.45
CA THR A 98 -8.11 -4.18 -29.15
C THR A 98 -9.41 -4.46 -29.89
N VAL A 99 -10.48 -3.76 -29.53
CA VAL A 99 -11.73 -3.71 -30.28
C VAL A 99 -11.47 -3.03 -31.63
N ARG A 100 -11.74 -3.73 -32.72
CA ARG A 100 -11.63 -3.22 -34.09
C ARG A 100 -12.85 -3.65 -34.90
N GLN A 101 -13.04 -3.04 -36.05
CA GLN A 101 -14.09 -3.46 -37.00
C GLN A 101 -13.81 -4.88 -37.51
N VAL A 102 -14.86 -5.68 -37.69
CA VAL A 102 -14.75 -7.04 -38.26
C VAL A 102 -14.13 -6.98 -39.65
N GLN A 103 -13.14 -7.84 -39.91
CA GLN A 103 -12.56 -8.00 -41.23
C GLN A 103 -13.44 -8.92 -42.09
N GLU A 104 -14.16 -8.36 -43.07
CA GLU A 104 -15.07 -9.11 -43.96
C GLU A 104 -14.34 -10.13 -44.85
N ASP A 105 -13.04 -9.94 -45.11
CA ASP A 105 -12.20 -10.81 -45.96
C ASP A 105 -11.55 -12.01 -45.22
N SER A 106 -11.80 -12.18 -43.92
CA SER A 106 -11.19 -13.27 -43.15
C SER A 106 -11.86 -14.62 -43.44
N GLN A 107 -11.22 -15.45 -44.26
CA GLN A 107 -11.63 -16.84 -44.53
C GLN A 107 -11.49 -17.79 -43.32
N VAL A 108 -10.88 -17.33 -42.23
CA VAL A 108 -10.62 -18.11 -41.02
C VAL A 108 -11.33 -17.46 -39.85
N ILE A 109 -12.34 -18.15 -39.30
CA ILE A 109 -13.04 -17.74 -38.09
C ILE A 109 -12.38 -18.45 -36.91
N GLU A 110 -11.93 -17.68 -35.92
CA GLU A 110 -11.31 -18.20 -34.69
C GLU A 110 -12.20 -17.89 -33.50
N CYS A 111 -12.30 -18.83 -32.57
CA CYS A 111 -12.94 -18.64 -31.28
C CYS A 111 -11.95 -18.86 -30.13
N ALA A 112 -11.99 -18.00 -29.12
CA ALA A 112 -11.12 -18.07 -27.96
C ALA A 112 -11.87 -17.76 -26.66
N ILE A 113 -11.44 -18.31 -25.52
CA ILE A 113 -11.94 -17.86 -24.22
C ILE A 113 -11.45 -16.44 -23.98
N VAL A 114 -12.36 -15.55 -23.55
CA VAL A 114 -12.03 -14.15 -23.24
C VAL A 114 -11.09 -14.12 -22.02
N PRO A 115 -9.83 -13.69 -22.18
CA PRO A 115 -8.92 -13.52 -21.06
C PRO A 115 -9.25 -12.24 -20.27
N PRO A 116 -8.70 -12.08 -19.06
CA PRO A 116 -9.00 -10.92 -18.24
C PRO A 116 -8.48 -9.63 -18.85
N LEU A 117 -9.24 -8.55 -18.71
CA LEU A 117 -8.81 -7.20 -19.03
C LEU A 117 -7.82 -6.69 -17.98
N ILE A 118 -6.74 -6.08 -18.43
CA ILE A 118 -5.74 -5.46 -17.57
C ILE A 118 -6.11 -4.00 -17.36
N ALA A 119 -6.40 -3.67 -16.11
CA ALA A 119 -6.73 -2.32 -15.68
C ALA A 119 -5.51 -1.68 -14.98
N TYR A 120 -5.04 -0.58 -15.55
CA TYR A 120 -3.94 0.19 -15.00
C TYR A 120 -4.48 1.23 -14.03
N CYS A 121 -4.19 1.03 -12.76
CA CYS A 121 -4.70 1.83 -11.67
C CYS A 121 -3.67 2.87 -11.23
N ARG A 122 -4.14 4.09 -10.97
CA ARG A 122 -3.38 5.21 -10.43
C ARG A 122 -4.22 5.93 -9.39
N THR A 123 -3.58 6.48 -8.38
CA THR A 123 -4.23 7.41 -7.44
C THR A 123 -3.51 8.75 -7.37
N THR A 124 -4.25 9.80 -7.05
CA THR A 124 -3.72 11.08 -6.60
C THR A 124 -4.40 11.45 -5.30
N ILE A 125 -3.62 11.54 -4.23
CA ILE A 125 -4.10 11.96 -2.93
C ILE A 125 -3.83 13.45 -2.82
N PHE A 126 -4.89 14.25 -2.79
CA PHE A 126 -4.78 15.72 -2.76
C PHE A 126 -4.48 16.24 -1.37
N ASN A 127 -5.07 15.63 -0.34
CA ASN A 127 -4.80 16.01 1.04
C ASN A 127 -5.23 14.90 2.00
N VAL A 128 -4.61 14.89 3.17
CA VAL A 128 -5.09 14.16 4.36
C VAL A 128 -5.42 15.22 5.40
N PHE A 129 -6.68 15.26 5.83
CA PHE A 129 -7.26 16.32 6.67
C PHE A 129 -7.11 16.01 8.16
N GLU A 130 -7.31 14.75 8.53
CA GLU A 130 -7.38 14.32 9.92
C GLU A 130 -6.89 12.89 10.04
N ILE A 131 -6.16 12.58 11.12
CA ILE A 131 -5.74 11.23 11.48
C ILE A 131 -6.16 11.00 12.93
N ASN A 132 -7.11 10.10 13.14
CA ASN A 132 -7.59 9.73 14.46
C ASN A 132 -7.01 8.38 14.86
N THR A 133 -6.06 8.42 15.79
CA THR A 133 -5.32 7.25 16.27
C THR A 133 -6.15 6.31 17.15
N VAL A 134 -7.24 6.81 17.74
CA VAL A 134 -8.11 6.02 18.63
C VAL A 134 -9.16 5.27 17.82
N SER A 135 -9.84 5.97 16.90
CA SER A 135 -10.80 5.32 16.00
C SER A 135 -10.14 4.52 14.89
N GLN A 136 -8.81 4.62 14.73
CA GLN A 136 -8.07 3.95 13.66
C GLN A 136 -8.59 4.35 12.27
N THR A 137 -8.81 5.66 12.11
CA THR A 137 -9.31 6.23 10.85
C THR A 137 -8.55 7.47 10.44
N PHE A 138 -8.56 7.77 9.14
CA PHE A 138 -8.06 9.02 8.59
C PHE A 138 -8.97 9.56 7.50
N ARG A 139 -8.99 10.88 7.31
CA ARG A 139 -9.80 11.55 6.29
C ARG A 139 -8.92 12.09 5.17
N ALA A 140 -9.27 11.78 3.93
CA ALA A 140 -8.50 12.19 2.76
C ALA A 140 -9.37 12.59 1.55
N ASP A 141 -8.85 13.48 0.70
CA ASP A 141 -9.39 13.78 -0.65
C ASP A 141 -8.59 12.97 -1.67
N VAL A 142 -9.26 12.04 -2.33
CA VAL A 142 -8.62 11.03 -3.16
C VAL A 142 -9.23 11.03 -4.55
N TYR A 143 -8.36 10.92 -5.56
CA TYR A 143 -8.73 10.74 -6.94
C TYR A 143 -8.14 9.44 -7.47
N PHE A 144 -9.00 8.57 -7.99
CA PHE A 144 -8.62 7.32 -8.65
C PHE A 144 -8.80 7.42 -10.14
N GLU A 145 -7.88 6.78 -10.86
CA GLU A 145 -7.96 6.58 -12.29
C GLU A 145 -7.68 5.11 -12.61
N VAL A 146 -8.68 4.45 -13.20
CA VAL A 146 -8.58 3.09 -13.71
C VAL A 146 -8.60 3.17 -15.23
N ARG A 147 -7.49 2.81 -15.86
CA ARG A 147 -7.28 2.94 -17.31
C ARG A 147 -7.16 1.58 -17.98
N PHE A 148 -8.02 1.32 -18.96
CA PHE A 148 -7.88 0.23 -19.91
C PHE A 148 -7.13 0.75 -21.14
N ARG A 149 -5.85 0.39 -21.24
CA ARG A 149 -4.98 0.80 -22.35
C ARG A 149 -5.25 -0.03 -23.59
N TYR A 150 -5.14 0.60 -24.76
CA TYR A 150 -5.26 -0.04 -26.07
C TYR A 150 -6.56 -0.84 -26.25
N ILE A 151 -7.65 -0.39 -25.62
CA ILE A 151 -8.90 -1.14 -25.61
C ILE A 151 -9.57 -1.16 -26.98
N ALA A 152 -9.29 -0.16 -27.83
CA ALA A 152 -9.92 -0.02 -29.13
C ALA A 152 -9.00 0.64 -30.17
N SER A 153 -9.32 0.43 -31.45
CA SER A 153 -8.69 1.11 -32.58
C SER A 153 -9.09 2.59 -32.64
N LEU A 154 -8.26 3.46 -33.24
CA LEU A 154 -8.46 4.92 -33.29
C LEU A 154 -9.87 5.35 -33.73
N TYR A 155 -10.47 4.66 -34.70
CA TYR A 155 -11.77 5.00 -35.27
C TYR A 155 -12.93 4.19 -34.69
N ALA A 156 -12.68 3.34 -33.70
CA ALA A 156 -13.73 2.55 -33.07
C ALA A 156 -14.57 3.44 -32.15
N PRO A 157 -15.91 3.46 -32.29
CA PRO A 157 -16.79 4.20 -31.40
C PRO A 157 -16.77 3.65 -29.97
N GLN A 158 -17.01 4.54 -29.00
CA GLN A 158 -17.05 4.19 -27.58
C GLN A 158 -18.12 3.13 -27.26
N THR A 159 -19.22 3.10 -28.01
CA THR A 159 -20.33 2.14 -27.81
C THR A 159 -19.88 0.68 -27.92
N TRP A 160 -18.91 0.38 -28.80
CA TRP A 160 -18.38 -0.98 -28.93
C TRP A 160 -17.61 -1.42 -27.68
N VAL A 161 -16.89 -0.49 -27.05
CA VAL A 161 -16.17 -0.73 -25.80
C VAL A 161 -17.14 -0.86 -24.63
N GLU A 162 -18.22 -0.08 -24.61
CA GLU A 162 -19.28 -0.21 -23.59
C GLU A 162 -20.01 -1.55 -23.70
N ASP A 163 -20.31 -2.01 -24.91
CA ASP A 163 -20.88 -3.35 -25.13
C ASP A 163 -19.94 -4.47 -24.67
N LEU A 164 -18.63 -4.33 -24.93
CA LEU A 164 -17.60 -5.24 -24.44
C LEU A 164 -17.62 -5.32 -22.90
N LEU A 165 -17.57 -4.17 -22.24
CA LEU A 165 -17.53 -4.10 -20.77
C LEU A 165 -18.83 -4.59 -20.14
N GLN A 166 -19.98 -4.29 -20.74
CA GLN A 166 -21.27 -4.83 -20.32
C GLN A 166 -21.32 -6.36 -20.47
N ALA A 167 -20.78 -6.92 -21.55
CA ALA A 167 -20.69 -8.37 -21.74
C ALA A 167 -19.83 -9.05 -20.67
N MET A 168 -18.77 -8.37 -20.22
CA MET A 168 -17.89 -8.79 -19.12
C MET A 168 -18.42 -8.44 -17.72
N ASN A 169 -19.61 -7.84 -17.61
CA ASN A 169 -20.22 -7.34 -16.38
C ASN A 169 -19.37 -6.29 -15.63
N ILE A 170 -18.54 -5.54 -16.36
CA ILE A 170 -17.73 -4.45 -15.80
C ILE A 170 -18.52 -3.15 -15.99
N ALA A 171 -18.98 -2.58 -14.89
CA ALA A 171 -19.65 -1.28 -14.86
C ALA A 171 -18.84 -0.31 -13.99
N PRO A 172 -18.91 1.00 -14.25
CA PRO A 172 -18.19 2.01 -13.46
C PRO A 172 -18.59 1.99 -11.98
N ASP A 173 -19.83 1.61 -11.66
CA ASP A 173 -20.33 1.55 -10.28
C ASP A 173 -19.80 0.35 -9.48
N MET A 174 -19.16 -0.62 -10.14
CA MET A 174 -18.54 -1.79 -9.47
C MET A 174 -17.15 -1.48 -8.90
N ILE A 175 -16.62 -0.27 -9.16
CA ILE A 175 -15.34 0.19 -8.61
C ILE A 175 -15.59 0.71 -7.19
N GLU A 176 -15.04 0.00 -6.21
CA GLU A 176 -15.28 0.26 -4.79
C GLU A 176 -13.95 0.45 -4.05
N CYS A 177 -13.99 1.19 -2.94
CA CYS A 177 -12.86 1.33 -2.03
C CYS A 177 -13.14 0.55 -0.74
N LEU A 178 -12.38 -0.52 -0.51
CA LEU A 178 -12.68 -1.53 0.51
C LEU A 178 -12.62 -0.99 1.94
N ASN A 179 -11.74 -0.04 2.21
CA ASN A 179 -11.51 0.50 3.55
C ASN A 179 -12.23 1.82 3.82
N THR A 180 -13.27 2.14 3.07
CA THR A 180 -14.08 3.36 3.27
C THR A 180 -15.10 3.18 4.38
N VAL A 181 -15.12 4.08 5.36
CA VAL A 181 -16.12 4.13 6.43
C VAL A 181 -17.26 5.07 6.07
N SER A 182 -16.91 6.27 5.62
CA SER A 182 -17.88 7.30 5.28
C SER A 182 -17.36 8.12 4.11
N ILE A 183 -18.26 8.60 3.28
CA ILE A 183 -17.97 9.49 2.16
C ILE A 183 -18.55 10.86 2.49
N ASP A 184 -17.71 11.88 2.39
CA ASP A 184 -18.07 13.26 2.68
C ASP A 184 -18.51 13.93 1.37
N GLY A 185 -19.83 14.13 1.21
CA GLY A 185 -20.42 14.75 0.02
C GLY A 185 -20.61 13.78 -1.15
N ASP A 186 -20.66 14.34 -2.36
CA ASP A 186 -20.97 13.57 -3.58
C ASP A 186 -19.72 12.95 -4.21
N ILE A 187 -19.86 11.72 -4.70
CA ILE A 187 -18.83 11.04 -5.47
C ILE A 187 -18.87 11.57 -6.90
N GLN A 188 -17.77 12.17 -7.36
CA GLN A 188 -17.63 12.59 -8.75
C GLN A 188 -17.10 11.43 -9.58
N ARG A 189 -17.92 10.93 -10.52
CA ARG A 189 -17.53 9.89 -11.48
C ARG A 189 -17.58 10.45 -12.89
N TRP A 190 -16.54 10.16 -13.67
CA TRP A 190 -16.56 10.45 -15.10
C TRP A 190 -15.78 9.41 -15.88
N THR A 191 -16.28 9.12 -17.08
CA THR A 191 -15.67 8.21 -18.04
C THR A 191 -15.05 9.04 -19.14
N MET A 192 -13.85 8.66 -19.56
CA MET A 192 -13.10 9.38 -20.58
C MET A 192 -12.59 8.38 -21.62
N TYR A 193 -12.99 8.58 -22.88
CA TYR A 193 -12.52 7.80 -24.02
C TYR A 193 -11.63 8.69 -24.88
N LEU A 194 -10.32 8.42 -24.89
CA LEU A 194 -9.34 9.31 -25.54
C LEU A 194 -8.27 8.51 -26.30
N PRO A 195 -7.58 9.15 -27.27
CA PRO A 195 -6.41 8.55 -27.89
C PRO A 195 -5.37 8.12 -26.85
N SER A 196 -4.75 6.97 -27.09
CA SER A 196 -3.82 6.37 -26.16
C SER A 196 -2.63 7.30 -25.88
N SER A 197 -2.21 7.35 -24.63
CA SER A 197 -1.09 8.22 -24.22
C SER A 197 0.23 7.93 -24.93
N GLN A 198 0.48 6.67 -25.29
CA GLN A 198 1.73 6.23 -25.95
C GLN A 198 1.57 6.15 -27.48
N HIS A 199 0.40 5.74 -27.96
CA HIS A 199 0.12 5.55 -29.39
C HIS A 199 -1.17 6.27 -29.82
N ARG A 200 -1.10 7.60 -29.85
CA ARG A 200 -2.24 8.47 -30.17
C ARG A 200 -2.84 8.22 -31.55
N ASP A 201 -2.02 7.79 -32.51
CA ASP A 201 -2.43 7.68 -33.92
C ASP A 201 -3.03 6.31 -34.28
N ARG A 202 -3.13 5.37 -33.33
CA ARG A 202 -3.58 3.99 -33.62
C ARG A 202 -4.61 3.43 -32.67
N PHE A 203 -4.58 3.85 -31.40
CA PHE A 203 -5.38 3.24 -30.36
C PHE A 203 -6.09 4.27 -29.49
N MET A 204 -7.18 3.81 -28.90
CA MET A 204 -7.96 4.51 -27.90
C MET A 204 -7.83 3.81 -26.55
N ASP A 205 -7.77 4.61 -25.48
CA ASP A 205 -7.79 4.19 -24.08
C ASP A 205 -9.14 4.58 -23.46
N LEU A 206 -9.66 3.73 -22.58
CA LEU A 206 -10.82 4.05 -21.73
C LEU A 206 -10.35 4.30 -20.29
N CYS A 207 -10.75 5.42 -19.70
CA CYS A 207 -10.41 5.77 -18.33
C CYS A 207 -11.68 5.98 -17.50
N TYR A 208 -11.81 5.24 -16.40
CA TYR A 208 -12.75 5.54 -15.33
C TYR A 208 -12.06 6.39 -14.27
N LYS A 209 -12.68 7.52 -13.94
CA LYS A 209 -12.14 8.50 -13.01
C LYS A 209 -13.13 8.74 -11.90
N ILE A 210 -12.65 8.66 -10.67
CA ILE A 210 -13.46 8.78 -9.46
C ILE A 210 -12.75 9.72 -8.51
N ARG A 211 -13.45 10.74 -8.02
CA ARG A 211 -12.96 11.63 -6.97
C ARG A 211 -13.99 11.74 -5.86
N PHE A 212 -13.53 11.59 -4.62
CA PHE A 212 -14.36 11.85 -3.46
C PHE A 212 -13.48 12.16 -2.24
N LYS A 213 -14.11 12.78 -1.24
CA LYS A 213 -13.53 12.93 0.09
C LYS A 213 -14.14 11.85 0.98
N GLY A 214 -13.31 11.17 1.74
CA GLY A 214 -13.78 10.05 2.56
C GLY A 214 -12.95 9.84 3.81
N CYS A 215 -13.57 9.11 4.73
CA CYS A 215 -12.94 8.57 5.92
C CYS A 215 -12.57 7.10 5.64
N PHE A 216 -11.31 6.75 5.87
CA PHE A 216 -10.74 5.44 5.62
C PHE A 216 -10.29 4.80 6.93
N VAL A 217 -10.40 3.48 7.04
CA VAL A 217 -9.86 2.69 8.16
C VAL A 217 -8.44 2.27 7.84
N GLU A 218 -7.60 2.41 8.86
CA GLU A 218 -6.23 1.91 8.86
C GLU A 218 -5.84 1.51 10.28
N GLN A 219 -5.20 0.35 10.44
CA GLN A 219 -4.68 -0.07 11.73
C GLN A 219 -3.35 0.64 12.01
N PHE A 220 -3.31 1.49 13.04
CA PHE A 220 -2.09 2.23 13.40
C PHE A 220 -1.21 1.49 14.41
N GLU A 221 0.09 1.43 14.14
CA GLU A 221 1.11 0.92 15.06
C GLU A 221 1.70 2.06 15.92
N LEU A 222 1.22 2.22 17.15
CA LEU A 222 1.59 3.34 18.04
C LEU A 222 2.62 2.95 19.13
N GLN A 223 3.24 1.78 19.07
CA GLN A 223 4.17 1.29 20.09
C GLN A 223 5.36 2.24 20.28
N GLU A 224 5.80 2.89 19.20
CA GLU A 224 6.91 3.85 19.17
C GLU A 224 6.47 5.31 19.29
N PHE A 225 5.20 5.58 19.60
CA PHE A 225 4.71 6.94 19.80
C PHE A 225 5.55 7.68 20.86
N PRO A 226 6.03 8.93 20.58
CA PRO A 226 5.70 9.83 19.47
C PRO A 226 6.68 9.79 18.28
N PHE A 227 7.61 8.84 18.25
CA PHE A 227 8.63 8.68 17.20
C PHE A 227 8.16 7.71 16.09
N ASP A 228 6.85 7.60 15.92
CA ASP A 228 6.21 6.68 15.00
C ASP A 228 6.21 7.18 13.54
N GLN A 229 6.12 6.22 12.63
CA GLN A 229 5.82 6.45 11.22
C GLN A 229 4.65 5.53 10.88
N GLN A 230 3.63 6.13 10.28
CA GLN A 230 2.35 5.49 9.94
C GLN A 230 2.25 5.37 8.43
N THR A 231 1.82 4.21 7.96
CA THR A 231 1.52 3.98 6.54
C THR A 231 0.01 4.02 6.36
N LEU A 232 -0.49 4.99 5.61
CA LEU A 232 -1.91 5.10 5.27
C LEU A 232 -2.15 4.35 3.97
N ASN A 233 -3.01 3.34 4.00
CA ASN A 233 -3.40 2.58 2.83
C ASN A 233 -4.78 2.98 2.36
N ILE A 234 -4.96 3.02 1.04
CA ILE A 234 -6.28 3.17 0.43
C ILE A 234 -6.43 2.06 -0.59
N SER A 235 -7.41 1.18 -0.36
CA SER A 235 -7.56 -0.06 -1.12
C SER A 235 -8.69 0.08 -2.14
N LEU A 236 -8.35 -0.01 -3.42
CA LEU A 236 -9.30 0.02 -4.53
C LEU A 236 -9.54 -1.41 -5.04
N THR A 237 -10.80 -1.76 -5.30
CA THR A 237 -11.22 -3.04 -5.89
C THR A 237 -12.20 -2.82 -7.03
N ILE A 238 -12.33 -3.80 -7.91
CA ILE A 238 -13.49 -3.96 -8.78
C ILE A 238 -14.19 -5.23 -8.32
N ASN A 239 -15.50 -5.18 -8.11
CA ASN A 239 -16.31 -6.33 -7.72
C ASN A 239 -16.48 -7.35 -8.88
N GLN A 240 -15.37 -7.81 -9.43
CA GLN A 240 -15.25 -8.83 -10.46
C GLN A 240 -14.05 -9.74 -10.14
N PRO A 241 -14.17 -11.06 -10.37
CA PRO A 241 -13.06 -11.97 -10.15
C PRO A 241 -11.89 -11.71 -11.09
N ILE A 242 -10.71 -12.21 -10.70
CA ILE A 242 -9.45 -12.11 -11.47
C ILE A 242 -9.56 -12.63 -12.91
N LYS A 243 -10.52 -13.52 -13.17
CA LYS A 243 -10.80 -14.07 -14.51
C LYS A 243 -11.34 -13.03 -15.49
N HIS A 244 -11.91 -11.92 -15.01
CA HIS A 244 -12.46 -10.85 -15.85
C HIS A 244 -11.55 -9.62 -15.87
N VAL A 245 -10.95 -9.24 -14.73
CA VAL A 245 -10.11 -8.05 -14.63
C VAL A 245 -8.90 -8.32 -13.77
N VAL A 246 -7.71 -7.88 -14.22
CA VAL A 246 -6.44 -7.91 -13.48
C VAL A 246 -5.94 -6.49 -13.27
N PHE A 247 -5.54 -6.16 -12.05
CA PHE A 247 -4.97 -4.86 -11.73
C PHE A 247 -3.47 -4.79 -11.97
N ARG A 248 -3.02 -3.61 -12.42
CA ARG A 248 -1.61 -3.24 -12.53
C ARG A 248 -1.41 -1.82 -12.03
N SER A 249 -0.27 -1.57 -11.39
CA SER A 249 0.18 -0.21 -11.11
C SER A 249 0.49 0.52 -12.41
N ASN A 250 0.11 1.79 -12.51
CA ASN A 250 0.48 2.63 -13.63
C ASN A 250 1.88 3.23 -13.42
N ASP A 251 2.90 2.54 -13.91
CA ASP A 251 4.29 2.99 -13.75
C ASP A 251 4.68 4.12 -14.73
N SER A 252 3.93 4.30 -15.82
CA SER A 252 4.14 5.39 -16.79
C SER A 252 3.63 6.73 -16.26
N TYR A 253 2.53 6.71 -15.51
CA TYR A 253 1.94 7.86 -14.84
C TYR A 253 1.80 7.53 -13.35
N PRO A 254 2.84 7.84 -12.54
CA PRO A 254 2.90 7.38 -11.15
C PRO A 254 1.77 7.96 -10.30
N SER A 255 1.40 7.22 -9.27
CA SER A 255 0.51 7.73 -8.23
C SER A 255 1.21 8.81 -7.41
N LEU A 256 0.49 9.89 -7.10
CA LEU A 256 1.08 11.10 -6.52
C LEU A 256 0.38 11.53 -5.23
N PHE A 257 1.15 12.13 -4.33
CA PHE A 257 0.67 12.84 -3.16
C PHE A 257 0.99 14.32 -3.30
N MET A 258 -0.03 15.19 -3.14
CA MET A 258 0.15 16.63 -3.28
C MET A 258 0.71 17.25 -1.99
N ALA A 259 2.02 17.08 -1.77
CA ALA A 259 2.70 17.51 -0.55
C ALA A 259 2.67 19.03 -0.29
N ASN A 260 2.61 19.85 -1.35
CA ASN A 260 2.66 21.31 -1.24
C ASN A 260 1.55 21.93 -0.38
N ASN A 261 0.36 21.32 -0.36
CA ASN A 261 -0.81 21.80 0.38
C ASN A 261 -1.25 20.83 1.49
N PHE A 262 -0.30 20.05 2.03
CA PHE A 262 -0.59 19.07 3.06
C PHE A 262 -0.99 19.74 4.38
N SER A 263 -2.25 19.55 4.78
CA SER A 263 -2.83 20.25 5.93
C SER A 263 -2.18 19.89 7.27
N LEU A 264 -1.73 18.65 7.42
CA LEU A 264 -1.07 18.15 8.62
C LEU A 264 0.46 18.25 8.56
N SER A 265 1.03 19.06 7.67
CA SER A 265 2.48 19.25 7.51
C SER A 265 3.20 19.75 8.78
N ASN A 266 2.49 20.41 9.70
CA ASN A 266 3.02 20.81 11.00
C ASN A 266 3.13 19.66 12.02
N VAL A 267 2.37 18.57 11.82
CA VAL A 267 2.33 17.41 12.72
C VAL A 267 3.09 16.22 12.13
N PHE A 268 3.02 16.04 10.81
CA PHE A 268 3.64 14.95 10.08
C PHE A 268 4.55 15.45 8.96
N GLU A 269 5.61 14.71 8.72
CA GLU A 269 6.50 14.82 7.58
C GLU A 269 6.20 13.69 6.59
N VAL A 270 6.18 13.99 5.30
CA VAL A 270 5.88 13.01 4.26
C VAL A 270 7.16 12.28 3.88
N VAL A 271 7.21 10.99 4.21
CA VAL A 271 8.41 10.16 3.98
C VAL A 271 8.55 9.79 2.50
N THR A 272 7.42 9.57 1.83
CA THR A 272 7.38 9.14 0.42
C THR A 272 7.50 10.30 -0.57
N ALA A 273 7.79 11.51 -0.09
CA ALA A 273 7.79 12.74 -0.87
C ALA A 273 6.46 12.91 -1.65
N GLU A 274 6.53 13.07 -2.97
CA GLU A 274 5.34 13.22 -3.83
C GLU A 274 4.82 11.88 -4.38
N HIS A 275 5.40 10.75 -4.01
CA HIS A 275 5.04 9.45 -4.56
C HIS A 275 4.12 8.65 -3.63
N VAL A 276 3.22 7.88 -4.24
CA VAL A 276 2.36 6.93 -3.56
C VAL A 276 2.68 5.53 -4.09
N PHE A 277 2.98 4.61 -3.18
CA PHE A 277 3.28 3.23 -3.55
C PHE A 277 1.99 2.51 -3.91
N ALA A 278 2.03 1.66 -4.93
CA ALA A 278 0.88 0.90 -5.39
C ALA A 278 1.24 -0.59 -5.41
N GLN A 279 0.57 -1.37 -4.57
CA GLN A 279 0.78 -2.81 -4.46
C GLN A 279 -0.51 -3.55 -4.81
N VAL A 280 -0.44 -4.46 -5.77
CA VAL A 280 -1.57 -5.31 -6.14
C VAL A 280 -1.59 -6.52 -5.20
N THR A 281 -2.75 -6.79 -4.60
CA THR A 281 -3.00 -7.90 -3.69
C THR A 281 -4.16 -8.74 -4.21
N LEU A 282 -4.14 -10.04 -3.89
CA LEU A 282 -5.19 -10.98 -4.25
C LEU A 282 -5.98 -11.36 -3.00
N SER A 283 -7.30 -11.42 -3.13
CA SER A 283 -8.16 -11.87 -2.04
C SER A 283 -7.97 -13.37 -1.79
N ASN A 284 -8.15 -13.80 -0.55
CA ASN A 284 -8.16 -15.22 -0.23
C ASN A 284 -9.47 -15.86 -0.72
N PRO A 285 -9.44 -16.93 -1.53
CA PRO A 285 -10.67 -17.59 -1.99
C PRO A 285 -11.55 -18.10 -0.85
N LYS A 286 -10.97 -18.41 0.32
CA LYS A 286 -11.71 -18.87 1.52
C LYS A 286 -12.60 -17.78 2.14
N GLU A 287 -12.30 -16.51 1.89
CA GLU A 287 -13.05 -15.36 2.40
C GLU A 287 -14.23 -15.01 1.49
N SER A 288 -14.29 -15.58 0.28
CA SER A 288 -15.39 -15.36 -0.65
C SER A 288 -16.47 -16.42 -0.48
N SER A 289 -17.73 -16.00 -0.33
CA SER A 289 -18.90 -16.89 -0.35
C SER A 289 -19.03 -17.70 -1.64
N SER A 290 -18.42 -17.20 -2.73
CA SER A 290 -18.43 -17.81 -4.05
C SER A 290 -17.16 -18.61 -4.38
N GLY A 291 -16.14 -18.57 -3.49
CA GLY A 291 -14.84 -19.20 -3.72
C GLY A 291 -13.97 -18.52 -4.79
N TYR A 292 -14.37 -17.36 -5.31
CA TYR A 292 -13.60 -16.62 -6.31
C TYR A 292 -12.50 -15.75 -5.69
N VAL A 293 -11.44 -15.53 -6.48
CA VAL A 293 -10.34 -14.62 -6.17
C VAL A 293 -10.59 -13.27 -6.84
N TYR A 294 -10.46 -12.19 -6.08
CA TYR A 294 -10.64 -10.81 -6.51
C TYR A 294 -9.30 -10.06 -6.44
N ASN A 295 -9.14 -9.06 -7.31
CA ASN A 295 -7.98 -8.17 -7.27
C ASN A 295 -8.27 -6.95 -6.42
N SER A 296 -7.34 -6.60 -5.54
CA SER A 296 -7.29 -5.33 -4.83
C SER A 296 -5.98 -4.63 -5.16
N ILE A 297 -5.97 -3.30 -5.19
CA ILE A 297 -4.74 -2.52 -5.25
C ILE A 297 -4.72 -1.57 -4.05
N ASN A 298 -3.67 -1.70 -3.25
CA ASN A 298 -3.45 -0.88 -2.07
C ASN A 298 -2.50 0.26 -2.45
N PHE A 299 -2.97 1.48 -2.26
CA PHE A 299 -2.17 2.69 -2.42
C PHE A 299 -1.69 3.18 -1.07
N SER A 300 -0.38 3.22 -0.87
CA SER A 300 0.24 3.45 0.43
C SER A 300 1.06 4.74 0.44
N ILE A 301 0.82 5.58 1.43
CA ILE A 301 1.64 6.76 1.76
C ILE A 301 2.18 6.63 3.18
N ALA A 302 3.48 6.87 3.35
CA ALA A 302 4.10 6.84 4.67
C ALA A 302 4.32 8.26 5.22
N LEU A 303 3.86 8.47 6.45
CA LEU A 303 3.95 9.73 7.18
C LEU A 303 4.73 9.52 8.48
N LYS A 304 5.69 10.39 8.76
CA LYS A 304 6.48 10.39 9.99
C LYS A 304 6.01 11.47 10.94
N ARG A 305 5.76 11.16 12.20
CA ARG A 305 5.32 12.17 13.18
C ARG A 305 6.50 13.06 13.59
N LYS A 306 6.23 14.36 13.75
CA LYS A 306 7.17 15.31 14.35
C LYS A 306 7.08 15.23 15.88
N PRO A 307 8.10 14.73 16.59
CA PRO A 307 8.01 14.46 18.03
C PRO A 307 8.18 15.71 18.90
N GLY A 308 8.54 16.86 18.33
CA GLY A 308 8.98 18.06 19.07
C GLY A 308 8.03 18.51 20.18
N PHE A 309 6.73 18.52 19.92
CA PHE A 309 5.71 18.87 20.91
C PHE A 309 5.73 17.93 22.12
N TYR A 310 5.80 16.61 21.90
CA TYR A 310 5.79 15.62 22.99
C TYR A 310 7.11 15.62 23.77
N VAL A 311 8.23 15.89 23.10
CA VAL A 311 9.54 16.01 23.77
C VAL A 311 9.55 17.26 24.67
N SER A 312 9.14 18.42 24.16
CA SER A 312 9.20 19.68 24.92
C SER A 312 8.12 19.79 25.99
N ASN A 313 6.91 19.32 25.70
CA ASN A 313 5.72 19.56 26.53
C ASN A 313 5.26 18.34 27.30
N VAL A 314 5.97 17.20 27.23
CA VAL A 314 5.67 16.01 28.06
C VAL A 314 6.95 15.40 28.63
N MET A 315 7.92 15.01 27.80
CA MET A 315 9.13 14.33 28.28
C MET A 315 10.02 15.25 29.11
N ALA A 316 10.28 16.49 28.65
CA ALA A 316 11.16 17.42 29.35
C ALA A 316 10.61 17.85 30.74
N PRO A 317 9.34 18.25 30.90
CA PRO A 317 8.82 18.64 32.22
C PRO A 317 8.83 17.49 33.23
N ILE A 318 8.46 16.28 32.81
CA ILE A 318 8.48 15.10 33.69
C ILE A 318 9.92 14.75 34.10
N SER A 319 10.87 14.86 33.18
CA SER A 319 12.30 14.68 33.50
C SER A 319 12.77 15.70 34.54
N ILE A 320 12.40 16.97 34.37
CA ILE A 320 12.74 18.05 35.30
C ILE A 320 12.12 17.78 36.68
N LEU A 321 10.86 17.34 36.75
CA LEU A 321 10.23 16.96 38.02
C LEU A 321 10.98 15.83 38.72
N THR A 322 11.47 14.83 37.98
CA THR A 322 12.32 13.78 38.56
C THR A 322 13.65 14.33 39.05
N TYR A 323 14.28 15.24 38.29
CA TYR A 323 15.52 15.88 38.73
C TYR A 323 15.34 16.74 39.98
N LEU A 324 14.21 17.45 40.11
CA LEU A 324 13.85 18.17 41.34
C LEU A 324 13.64 17.22 42.53
N GLY A 325 13.24 15.96 42.27
CA GLY A 325 13.16 14.93 43.29
C GLY A 325 14.47 14.70 44.02
N PHE A 326 15.60 14.77 43.32
CA PHE A 326 16.93 14.64 43.94
C PHE A 326 17.31 15.80 44.87
N LEU A 327 16.58 16.93 44.83
CA LEU A 327 16.78 18.01 45.81
C LEU A 327 16.36 17.60 47.24
N SER A 328 15.60 16.51 47.41
CA SER A 328 15.30 15.96 48.74
C SER A 328 16.55 15.50 49.49
N PHE A 329 17.65 15.24 48.79
CA PHE A 329 18.94 14.87 49.38
C PHE A 329 19.81 16.10 49.69
N GLY A 330 19.21 17.30 49.67
CA GLY A 330 19.89 18.56 49.95
C GLY A 330 20.35 18.70 51.41
N ILE A 331 21.31 19.61 51.62
CA ILE A 331 21.95 19.89 52.92
C ILE A 331 21.29 21.11 53.56
N GLU A 332 20.95 21.06 54.85
CA GLU A 332 20.31 22.16 55.57
C GLU A 332 21.32 23.08 56.28
N SER A 333 22.40 22.53 56.85
CA SER A 333 23.57 23.28 57.32
C SER A 333 24.84 22.41 57.26
N GLN A 334 26.05 22.97 57.37
CA GLN A 334 27.30 22.21 57.13
C GLN A 334 27.35 20.90 57.93
N GLY A 335 27.28 19.76 57.23
CA GLY A 335 27.31 18.42 57.83
C GLY A 335 25.98 17.92 58.42
N THR A 336 24.86 18.63 58.25
CA THR A 336 23.53 18.19 58.71
C THR A 336 22.57 18.02 57.54
N ARG A 337 21.93 16.84 57.52
CA ARG A 337 20.90 16.48 56.54
C ARG A 337 19.64 17.31 56.73
N MET A 338 18.87 17.48 55.65
CA MET A 338 17.53 18.06 55.72
C MET A 338 16.60 17.19 56.58
N ALA A 339 15.74 17.83 57.39
CA ALA A 339 14.78 17.11 58.20
C ALA A 339 13.91 16.14 57.38
N THR A 340 13.70 14.91 57.88
CA THR A 340 12.90 13.86 57.21
C THR A 340 11.52 14.35 56.79
N SER A 341 10.87 15.19 57.62
CA SER A 341 9.58 15.80 57.30
C SER A 341 9.63 16.65 56.04
N SER A 342 10.67 17.47 55.88
CA SER A 342 10.89 18.30 54.69
C SER A 342 11.20 17.46 53.45
N ARG A 343 12.01 16.40 53.58
CA ARG A 343 12.33 15.47 52.49
C ARG A 343 11.07 14.79 51.95
N LEU A 344 10.26 14.23 52.86
CA LEU A 344 8.99 13.59 52.51
C LEU A 344 8.00 14.57 51.90
N ALA A 345 7.93 15.80 52.42
CA ALA A 345 7.08 16.84 51.84
C ALA A 345 7.45 17.10 50.37
N ILE A 346 8.75 17.27 50.05
CA ILE A 346 9.21 17.46 48.67
C ILE A 346 8.84 16.27 47.78
N SER A 347 9.14 15.03 48.21
CA SER A 347 8.86 13.84 47.39
C SER A 347 7.39 13.60 47.15
N VAL A 348 6.55 13.71 48.18
CA VAL A 348 5.10 13.51 48.05
C VAL A 348 4.47 14.61 47.21
N THR A 349 4.90 15.87 47.38
CA THR A 349 4.43 16.98 46.53
C THR A 349 4.81 16.77 45.07
N LEU A 350 6.04 16.34 44.77
CA LEU A 350 6.47 16.06 43.40
C LEU A 350 5.76 14.84 42.80
N LEU A 351 5.48 13.80 43.59
CA LEU A 351 4.71 12.64 43.16
C LEU A 351 3.27 13.04 42.82
N LEU A 352 2.61 13.82 43.69
CA LEU A 352 1.29 14.39 43.42
C LEU A 352 1.30 15.27 42.17
N THR A 353 2.34 16.09 41.99
CA THR A 353 2.52 16.94 40.80
C THR A 353 2.66 16.09 39.54
N MET A 354 3.43 15.01 39.57
CA MET A 354 3.61 14.11 38.43
C MET A 354 2.31 13.38 38.06
N VAL A 355 1.54 12.93 39.06
CA VAL A 355 0.22 12.32 38.83
C VAL A 355 -0.76 13.32 38.23
N ALA A 356 -0.84 14.54 38.79
CA ALA A 356 -1.68 15.61 38.26
C ALA A 356 -1.29 15.95 36.81
N TYR A 357 0.01 16.04 36.53
CA TYR A 357 0.52 16.30 35.19
C TYR A 357 0.18 15.19 34.20
N LYS A 358 0.31 13.92 34.60
CA LYS A 358 -0.10 12.76 33.79
C LYS A 358 -1.57 12.88 33.36
N PHE A 359 -2.47 13.25 34.29
CA PHE A 359 -3.87 13.48 33.96
C PHE A 359 -4.08 14.69 33.05
N ALA A 360 -3.33 15.79 33.27
CA ALA A 360 -3.40 16.98 32.43
C ALA A 360 -2.98 16.71 30.97
N THR A 361 -2.02 15.81 30.74
CA THR A 361 -1.54 15.45 29.39
C THR A 361 -2.27 14.24 28.78
N ALA A 362 -3.12 13.54 29.54
CA ALA A 362 -3.78 12.31 29.09
C ALA A 362 -4.65 12.50 27.83
N GLY A 363 -5.21 13.71 27.62
CA GLY A 363 -6.00 14.02 26.42
C GLY A 363 -5.19 14.18 25.14
N ALA A 364 -3.87 14.42 25.24
CA ALA A 364 -2.97 14.53 24.09
C ALA A 364 -2.37 13.17 23.68
N LEU A 365 -2.56 12.14 24.50
CA LEU A 365 -2.04 10.80 24.30
C LEU A 365 -3.13 9.89 23.72
N PRO A 366 -2.80 9.00 22.78
CA PRO A 366 -3.76 8.03 22.28
C PRO A 366 -4.17 7.08 23.41
N GLN A 367 -5.48 6.94 23.64
CA GLN A 367 -6.03 6.02 24.63
C GLN A 367 -6.10 4.61 24.06
N ILE A 368 -4.97 3.90 24.13
CA ILE A 368 -4.80 2.54 23.61
C ILE A 368 -4.43 1.55 24.71
N SER A 369 -4.72 0.26 24.47
CA SER A 369 -4.55 -0.79 25.49
C SER A 369 -3.09 -1.16 25.80
N TYR A 370 -2.14 -0.83 24.92
CA TYR A 370 -0.73 -1.19 25.07
C TYR A 370 0.12 0.04 25.38
N LEU A 371 1.23 -0.18 26.10
CA LEU A 371 2.15 0.90 26.50
C LEU A 371 2.97 1.39 25.31
N THR A 372 2.84 2.68 25.02
CA THR A 372 3.68 3.40 24.05
C THR A 372 5.07 3.69 24.63
N THR A 373 6.02 4.10 23.78
CA THR A 373 7.36 4.50 24.22
C THR A 373 7.31 5.69 25.18
N LEU A 374 6.40 6.64 24.95
CA LEU A 374 6.13 7.73 25.88
C LEU A 374 5.56 7.23 27.21
N ASP A 375 4.58 6.32 27.20
CA ASP A 375 4.02 5.77 28.44
C ASP A 375 5.07 5.01 29.27
N ARG A 376 5.97 4.27 28.60
CA ARG A 376 7.10 3.61 29.26
C ARG A 376 8.03 4.64 29.91
N PHE A 377 8.32 5.74 29.23
CA PHE A 377 9.14 6.83 29.77
C PHE A 377 8.51 7.46 31.01
N VAL A 378 7.23 7.82 30.94
CA VAL A 378 6.49 8.39 32.07
C VAL A 378 6.45 7.41 33.24
N THR A 379 6.14 6.14 32.97
CA THR A 379 6.11 5.09 34.00
C THR A 379 7.48 4.90 34.65
N TYR A 380 8.57 4.92 33.86
CA TYR A 380 9.93 4.85 34.37
C TYR A 380 10.26 6.04 35.30
N THR A 381 9.97 7.27 34.88
CA THR A 381 10.19 8.46 35.71
C THR A 381 9.34 8.46 36.98
N SER A 382 8.09 7.99 36.92
CA SER A 382 7.24 7.83 38.10
C SER A 382 7.77 6.76 39.05
N PHE A 383 8.26 5.64 38.52
CA PHE A 383 8.86 4.59 39.32
C PHE A 383 10.10 5.08 40.07
N VAL A 384 10.99 5.83 39.41
CA VAL A 384 12.17 6.43 40.06
C VAL A 384 11.76 7.41 41.16
N MET A 385 10.72 8.21 40.94
CA MET A 385 10.20 9.11 41.99
C MET A 385 9.63 8.35 43.20
N CYS A 386 8.96 7.21 42.98
CA CYS A 386 8.53 6.34 44.08
C CYS A 386 9.72 5.77 44.86
N VAL A 387 10.80 5.36 44.16
CA VAL A 387 12.02 4.88 44.82
C VAL A 387 12.65 5.97 45.68
N ILE A 388 12.73 7.20 45.18
CA ILE A 388 13.22 8.36 45.96
C ILE A 388 12.35 8.59 47.20
N ALA A 389 11.02 8.53 47.07
CA ALA A 389 10.10 8.72 48.20
C ALA A 389 10.24 7.61 49.26
N ILE A 390 10.40 6.36 48.83
CA ILE A 390 10.61 5.21 49.73
C ILE A 390 11.95 5.33 50.45
N GLU A 391 13.02 5.69 49.72
CA GLU A 391 14.33 5.94 50.32
C GLU A 391 14.23 7.02 51.40
N ASN A 392 13.62 8.17 51.10
CA ASN A 392 13.47 9.27 52.07
C ASN A 392 12.70 8.86 53.33
N ALA A 393 11.79 7.88 53.24
CA ALA A 393 11.02 7.36 54.37
C ALA A 393 11.81 6.33 55.21
N VAL A 394 12.58 5.47 54.54
CA VAL A 394 13.25 4.31 55.18
C VAL A 394 14.65 4.66 55.69
N PHE A 395 15.36 5.59 55.04
CA PHE A 395 16.73 5.96 55.38
C PHE A 395 16.92 6.32 56.87
N PRO A 396 16.02 7.06 57.54
CA PRO A 396 16.15 7.35 58.97
C PRO A 396 16.09 6.14 59.89
N TRP A 397 15.48 5.02 59.46
CA TRP A 397 15.48 3.76 60.22
C TRP A 397 16.82 3.03 60.12
N TRP A 398 17.54 3.24 59.02
CA TRP A 398 18.84 2.63 58.77
C TRP A 398 19.98 3.42 59.43
N CYS A 399 19.83 4.75 59.49
CA CYS A 399 20.82 5.66 60.05
C CYS A 399 20.16 6.83 60.80
N SER A 400 20.20 6.77 62.13
CA SER A 400 19.77 7.90 62.98
C SER A 400 20.86 8.95 63.16
N ASP A 401 22.12 8.56 63.09
CA ASP A 401 23.26 9.39 63.50
C ASP A 401 23.81 10.24 62.33
N ASP A 402 24.25 11.46 62.65
CA ASP A 402 24.75 12.46 61.68
C ASP A 402 26.02 12.02 60.91
N THR A 403 26.65 10.90 61.29
CA THR A 403 27.81 10.32 60.61
C THR A 403 27.46 9.61 59.30
N CYS A 404 26.19 9.44 58.97
CA CYS A 404 25.72 8.71 57.79
C CYS A 404 25.60 9.55 56.52
N PHE A 405 26.05 10.80 56.58
CA PHE A 405 25.94 11.78 55.50
C PHE A 405 26.62 11.31 54.20
N ASP A 406 27.80 10.70 54.31
CA ASP A 406 28.57 10.23 53.16
C ASP A 406 27.85 9.09 52.42
N GLU A 407 27.22 8.18 53.15
CA GLU A 407 26.43 7.07 52.59
C GLU A 407 25.18 7.58 51.86
N GLU A 408 24.50 8.59 52.40
CA GLU A 408 23.34 9.23 51.77
C GLU A 408 23.72 9.90 50.44
N GLN A 409 24.85 10.62 50.43
CA GLN A 409 25.36 11.26 49.22
C GLN A 409 25.75 10.22 48.15
N ILE A 410 26.34 9.09 48.55
CA ILE A 410 26.62 7.98 47.63
C ILE A 410 25.33 7.47 46.98
N VAL A 411 24.27 7.24 47.78
CA VAL A 411 22.96 6.80 47.27
C VAL A 411 22.37 7.81 46.28
N LEU A 412 22.43 9.11 46.60
CA LEU A 412 22.00 10.19 45.71
C LEU A 412 22.73 10.10 44.36
N TRP A 413 24.07 10.09 44.35
CA TRP A 413 24.85 10.08 43.11
C TRP A 413 24.63 8.80 42.30
N VAL A 414 24.43 7.67 42.97
CA VAL A 414 24.09 6.40 42.32
C VAL A 414 22.72 6.48 41.65
N LEU A 415 21.67 6.92 42.35
CA LEU A 415 20.32 7.03 41.79
C LEU A 415 20.25 8.09 40.67
N PHE A 416 20.90 9.23 40.87
CA PHE A 416 21.03 10.29 39.87
C PHE A 416 21.76 9.78 38.61
N GLY A 417 22.86 9.06 38.81
CA GLY A 417 23.63 8.44 37.75
C GLY A 417 22.82 7.42 36.97
N ILE A 418 22.16 6.47 37.65
CA ILE A 418 21.30 5.45 37.02
C ILE A 418 20.18 6.11 36.20
N PHE A 419 19.51 7.12 36.78
CA PHE A 419 18.44 7.84 36.09
C PHE A 419 18.95 8.53 34.82
N THR A 420 20.04 9.28 34.94
CA THR A 420 20.66 10.02 33.82
C THR A 420 21.15 9.06 32.73
N VAL A 421 21.82 7.97 33.11
CA VAL A 421 22.26 6.92 32.17
C VAL A 421 21.07 6.28 31.48
N GLY A 422 19.98 5.98 32.20
CA GLY A 422 18.74 5.46 31.61
C GLY A 422 18.14 6.38 30.55
N ILE A 423 18.08 7.69 30.81
CA ILE A 423 17.62 8.69 29.82
C ILE A 423 18.55 8.70 28.60
N VAL A 424 19.87 8.75 28.81
CA VAL A 424 20.86 8.83 27.73
C VAL A 424 20.80 7.58 26.86
N VAL A 425 20.77 6.38 27.46
CA VAL A 425 20.66 5.11 26.73
C VAL A 425 19.35 5.05 25.95
N GLY A 426 18.22 5.46 26.55
CA GLY A 426 16.94 5.54 25.87
C GLY A 426 16.96 6.49 24.68
N ALA A 427 17.55 7.68 24.84
CA ALA A 427 17.69 8.67 23.77
C ALA A 427 18.59 8.17 22.63
N ILE A 428 19.70 7.50 22.94
CA ILE A 428 20.59 6.88 21.94
C ILE A 428 19.83 5.78 21.19
N PHE A 429 19.11 4.91 21.89
CA PHE A 429 18.33 3.84 21.29
C PHE A 429 17.28 4.40 20.31
N ILE A 430 16.51 5.40 20.73
CA ILE A 430 15.52 6.09 19.88
C ILE A 430 16.20 6.75 18.67
N ALA A 431 17.34 7.43 18.86
CA ALA A 431 18.05 8.06 17.75
C ALA A 431 18.59 7.03 16.75
N MET A 432 19.05 5.87 17.22
CA MET A 432 19.52 4.78 16.36
C MET A 432 18.37 4.15 15.58
N THR A 433 17.22 3.88 16.21
CA THR A 433 16.04 3.32 15.54
C THR A 433 15.50 4.29 14.49
N MET A 434 15.36 5.57 14.82
CA MET A 434 14.94 6.60 13.85
C MET A 434 15.87 6.68 12.65
N LYS A 435 17.20 6.69 12.87
CA LYS A 435 18.18 6.70 11.77
C LYS A 435 18.13 5.44 10.92
N ALA A 436 17.87 4.27 11.52
CA ALA A 436 17.73 3.03 10.78
C ALA A 436 16.49 3.06 9.87
N ARG A 437 15.35 3.56 10.38
CA ARG A 437 14.10 3.70 9.62
C ARG A 437 14.23 4.71 8.48
N ASP A 438 14.86 5.86 8.74
CA ASP A 438 15.10 6.87 7.69
C ASP A 438 15.94 6.30 6.53
N LYS A 439 16.89 5.40 6.83
CA LYS A 439 17.66 4.69 5.79
C LYS A 439 16.81 3.70 5.00
N GLU A 440 15.97 2.92 5.68
CA GLU A 440 15.06 1.96 5.04
C GLU A 440 14.10 2.66 4.07
N ASN A 441 13.47 3.74 4.52
CA ASN A 441 12.58 4.56 3.70
C ASN A 441 13.26 5.12 2.45
N ALA A 442 14.52 5.56 2.58
CA ALA A 442 15.30 6.05 1.44
C ALA A 442 15.57 4.96 0.40
N ILE A 443 15.81 3.72 0.83
CA ILE A 443 15.99 2.57 -0.07
C ILE A 443 14.69 2.29 -0.83
N LEU A 444 13.56 2.22 -0.13
CA LEU A 444 12.25 1.99 -0.74
C LEU A 444 11.93 3.05 -1.80
N LEU A 445 12.20 4.33 -1.49
CA LEU A 445 12.00 5.43 -2.43
C LEU A 445 12.95 5.33 -3.64
N SER A 446 14.20 4.94 -3.43
CA SER A 446 15.16 4.72 -4.53
C SER A 446 14.73 3.59 -5.47
N GLN A 447 14.23 2.49 -4.93
CA GLN A 447 13.71 1.36 -5.69
C GLN A 447 12.49 1.74 -6.52
N HIS A 448 11.55 2.47 -5.90
CA HIS A 448 10.40 2.98 -6.60
C HIS A 448 10.79 3.93 -7.74
N HIS A 449 11.74 4.84 -7.52
CA HIS A 449 12.25 5.73 -8.56
C HIS A 449 12.84 4.94 -9.74
N LEU A 450 13.58 3.87 -9.47
CA LEU A 450 14.14 3.01 -10.53
C LEU A 450 13.08 2.31 -11.35
N ARG A 451 12.04 1.80 -10.68
CA ARG A 451 10.90 1.19 -11.36
C ARG A 451 10.23 2.18 -12.32
N LEU A 452 10.01 3.42 -11.87
CA LEU A 452 9.47 4.49 -12.71
C LEU A 452 10.43 4.88 -13.84
N LEU A 453 11.74 4.87 -13.60
CA LEU A 453 12.76 5.15 -14.61
C LEU A 453 12.75 4.09 -15.71
N VAL A 454 12.65 2.80 -15.38
CA VAL A 454 12.51 1.71 -16.35
C VAL A 454 11.28 1.92 -17.24
N ALA A 455 10.14 2.26 -16.63
CA ALA A 455 8.90 2.51 -17.36
C ALA A 455 8.98 3.76 -18.26
N LYS A 456 9.77 4.77 -17.87
CA LYS A 456 9.97 6.00 -18.63
C LYS A 456 10.94 5.84 -19.81
N GLU A 457 12.03 5.10 -19.64
CA GLU A 457 13.04 4.88 -20.69
C GLU A 457 12.56 3.87 -21.76
N HIS A 458 11.72 2.90 -21.37
CA HIS A 458 11.14 1.93 -22.30
C HIS A 458 9.60 1.98 -22.31
N PRO A 459 8.98 3.05 -22.83
CA PRO A 459 7.53 3.14 -22.93
C PRO A 459 6.99 2.06 -23.89
N GLY A 460 5.87 1.44 -23.54
CA GLY A 460 5.14 0.48 -24.40
C GLY A 460 5.74 -0.91 -24.52
N LYS A 461 6.64 -1.29 -23.60
CA LYS A 461 7.05 -2.69 -23.42
C LYS A 461 6.16 -3.36 -22.37
N PRO A 462 5.89 -4.67 -22.51
CA PRO A 462 5.02 -5.40 -21.59
C PRO A 462 5.59 -5.42 -20.17
N HIS A 463 4.72 -5.51 -19.17
CA HIS A 463 5.09 -5.45 -17.76
C HIS A 463 6.12 -6.54 -17.39
N LYS A 464 6.06 -7.72 -18.02
CA LYS A 464 7.04 -8.80 -17.81
C LYS A 464 8.47 -8.40 -18.21
N VAL A 465 8.60 -7.58 -19.25
CA VAL A 465 9.90 -7.07 -19.70
C VAL A 465 10.37 -5.97 -18.74
N HIS A 466 9.47 -5.07 -18.31
CA HIS A 466 9.80 -4.08 -17.28
C HIS A 466 10.25 -4.71 -15.97
N SER A 467 9.58 -5.77 -15.50
CA SER A 467 9.97 -6.46 -14.26
C SER A 467 11.31 -7.17 -14.39
N SER A 468 11.61 -7.76 -15.56
CA SER A 468 12.92 -8.36 -15.84
C SER A 468 14.05 -7.33 -15.93
N LEU A 469 13.80 -6.20 -16.61
CA LEU A 469 14.75 -5.08 -16.67
C LEU A 469 15.01 -4.51 -15.27
N TYR A 470 13.95 -4.32 -14.50
CA TYR A 470 14.04 -3.83 -13.12
C TYR A 470 14.83 -4.78 -12.21
N SER A 471 14.57 -6.08 -12.24
CA SER A 471 15.29 -7.05 -11.39
C SER A 471 16.77 -7.14 -11.74
N LYS A 472 17.12 -7.12 -13.03
CA LYS A 472 18.52 -7.07 -13.49
C LYS A 472 19.19 -5.75 -13.11
N LEU A 473 18.48 -4.63 -13.21
CA LEU A 473 18.99 -3.31 -12.81
C LEU A 473 19.25 -3.24 -11.30
N LEU A 474 18.35 -3.76 -10.47
CA LEU A 474 18.55 -3.86 -9.02
C LEU A 474 19.82 -4.67 -8.69
N THR A 475 19.98 -5.82 -9.36
CA THR A 475 21.14 -6.70 -9.17
C THR A 475 22.44 -5.97 -9.54
N ARG A 476 22.45 -5.25 -10.67
CA ARG A 476 23.63 -4.53 -11.16
C ARG A 476 24.02 -3.34 -10.29
N MET A 477 23.05 -2.68 -9.66
CA MET A 477 23.30 -1.57 -8.74
C MET A 477 23.55 -2.01 -7.29
N GLY A 478 23.56 -3.32 -7.00
CA GLY A 478 23.83 -3.85 -5.68
C GLY A 478 22.81 -3.44 -4.61
N LEU A 479 21.58 -3.09 -5.02
CA LEU A 479 20.51 -2.78 -4.09
C LEU A 479 19.85 -4.10 -3.63
N PRO A 480 19.61 -4.30 -2.32
CA PRO A 480 18.94 -5.51 -1.84
C PRO A 480 17.53 -5.58 -2.42
N SER A 481 17.13 -6.74 -2.94
CA SER A 481 15.72 -6.96 -3.33
C SER A 481 14.86 -6.93 -2.06
N VAL A 482 13.98 -5.94 -1.92
CA VAL A 482 13.00 -5.94 -0.84
C VAL A 482 11.90 -6.92 -1.25
N PRO A 483 11.66 -8.02 -0.51
CA PRO A 483 10.52 -8.89 -0.76
C PRO A 483 9.23 -8.07 -0.76
N GLU A 484 8.25 -8.38 -1.62
CA GLU A 484 6.94 -7.70 -1.62
C GLU A 484 6.22 -7.81 -0.25
N ALA A 485 6.57 -8.81 0.56
CA ALA A 485 6.12 -8.98 1.94
C ALA A 485 6.88 -8.12 2.98
N CYS A 486 8.08 -7.61 2.67
CA CYS A 486 8.87 -6.72 3.54
C CYS A 486 8.38 -5.27 3.51
N GLN A 487 7.47 -4.89 2.62
CA GLN A 487 6.79 -3.59 2.72
C GLN A 487 5.92 -3.49 3.99
N GLN A 488 5.60 -4.61 4.66
CA GLN A 488 4.79 -4.65 5.88
C GLN A 488 5.59 -4.82 7.19
N LYS A 489 6.88 -5.19 7.17
CA LYS A 489 7.69 -5.33 8.41
C LYS A 489 9.13 -4.92 8.17
N GLY A 490 9.55 -3.91 8.94
CA GLY A 490 10.86 -3.28 8.82
C GLY A 490 12.02 -4.28 8.90
N ILE A 491 12.93 -4.24 7.93
CA ILE A 491 14.12 -5.10 7.88
C ILE A 491 15.39 -4.31 7.54
N SER A 492 16.45 -4.73 8.23
CA SER A 492 17.77 -4.15 8.47
C SER A 492 18.72 -3.98 7.28
N ASN A 493 19.54 -2.92 7.41
CA ASN A 493 20.81 -2.58 6.73
C ASN A 493 20.76 -2.19 5.24
N ILE A 494 21.13 -0.92 4.95
CA ILE A 494 22.10 -0.43 3.92
C ILE A 494 21.93 1.12 3.76
N ASN A 495 22.94 1.79 3.16
CA ASN A 495 23.22 3.23 3.23
C ASN A 495 22.41 4.16 2.29
N ASN A 496 21.97 5.28 2.90
CA ASN A 496 21.68 6.66 2.45
C ASN A 496 20.99 7.01 1.11
N VAL A 497 19.88 7.75 1.31
CA VAL A 497 19.30 8.92 0.62
C VAL A 497 18.98 8.77 -0.87
N GLY A 498 17.78 9.28 -1.23
CA GLY A 498 17.20 9.28 -2.57
C GLY A 498 18.21 9.52 -3.68
N MET A 499 17.96 8.86 -4.82
CA MET A 499 18.97 8.67 -5.85
C MET A 499 19.57 10.01 -6.32
N PRO A 500 20.85 10.28 -6.05
CA PRO A 500 21.49 11.49 -6.55
C PRO A 500 21.49 11.47 -8.08
N PRO A 501 21.49 12.64 -8.74
CA PRO A 501 21.44 12.73 -10.21
C PRO A 501 22.59 11.97 -10.90
N SER A 502 23.73 11.82 -10.23
CA SER A 502 24.84 10.97 -10.69
C SER A 502 24.46 9.49 -10.77
N ARG A 503 23.78 8.94 -9.76
CA ARG A 503 23.28 7.55 -9.75
C ARG A 503 22.14 7.33 -10.74
N VAL A 504 21.33 8.36 -11.01
CA VAL A 504 20.30 8.29 -12.07
C VAL A 504 20.97 8.11 -13.45
N ASN A 505 22.05 8.85 -13.72
CA ASN A 505 22.81 8.71 -14.97
C ASN A 505 23.52 7.36 -15.07
N GLU A 506 24.07 6.86 -13.97
CA GLU A 506 24.64 5.51 -13.87
C GLU A 506 23.58 4.43 -14.14
N ALA A 507 22.41 4.53 -13.51
CA ALA A 507 21.28 3.64 -13.73
C ALA A 507 20.84 3.64 -15.20
N LYS A 508 20.79 4.81 -15.86
CA LYS A 508 20.50 4.91 -17.31
C LYS A 508 21.55 4.20 -18.17
N SER A 509 22.83 4.35 -17.84
CA SER A 509 23.91 3.68 -18.58
C SER A 509 23.80 2.15 -18.45
N HIS A 510 23.55 1.65 -17.24
CA HIS A 510 23.31 0.23 -16.99
C HIS A 510 22.05 -0.29 -17.66
N LEU A 511 20.96 0.49 -17.62
CA LEU A 511 19.71 0.15 -18.27
C LEU A 511 19.90 0.04 -19.79
N SER A 512 20.64 0.97 -20.41
CA SER A 512 20.95 0.90 -21.85
C SER A 512 21.77 -0.35 -22.23
N ALA A 513 22.72 -0.75 -21.38
CA ALA A 513 23.51 -1.97 -21.58
C ALA A 513 22.67 -3.25 -21.40
N ILE A 514 21.78 -3.28 -20.40
CA ILE A 514 20.88 -4.42 -20.15
C ILE A 514 19.83 -4.53 -21.26
N ALA A 515 19.30 -3.38 -21.72
CA ALA A 515 18.34 -3.34 -22.81
C ALA A 515 18.94 -3.95 -24.08
N ALA A 516 20.21 -3.66 -24.39
CA ALA A 516 20.92 -4.25 -25.53
C ALA A 516 21.16 -5.76 -25.44
N GLU A 517 21.04 -6.38 -24.26
CA GLU A 517 21.16 -7.83 -24.07
C GLU A 517 19.81 -8.57 -24.15
N ILE A 518 18.68 -7.87 -24.00
CA ILE A 518 17.34 -8.48 -23.83
C ILE A 518 16.39 -8.14 -24.98
N LEU A 519 16.48 -6.90 -25.50
CA LEU A 519 15.71 -6.40 -26.64
C LEU A 519 16.51 -6.61 -27.91
#